data_AF-A0A954G5V1-F1
#
_entry.id   AF-A0A954G5V1-F1
#
_cell.length_a   1.000
_cell.length_b   1.000
_cell.length_c   1.000
_cell.angle_alpha   90.00
_cell.angle_beta   90.00
_cell.angle_gamma   90.00
#
_symmetry.space_group_name_H-M   'P 1'
#
loop_
_entity.id
_entity.type
_entity.pdbx_description
1 polymer ?
#
loop_
_entity_poly.entity_id
_entity_poly.type
_entity_poly.pdbx_seq_one_letter_code
_entity_poly.pdbx_strand_id
1 'polypeptide(L)'
;MIAFSSLLLILSVGASPENQVTTTQIRETVQRSIPYIEEKGTWWIEQKKCVSCHRSGNMIWSLNAAKQHGFQVSDQLQEWTDWSTDKSLSKNDKGTIVGLGNKEGVAQILLSSDRAKTTPEQTETRQKLAALLPDGQLPDGSWKAGGQLPFQKRPAPETNSVSTMWLALTLLREGQETGTPVVEKAMQFIKASPPGKSTEWYAVRLLLAVQTKDSALRDQMVEQLRSLQKPDGGWGWMVADESDALGT
;
A
#
# COMPACT_ATOMS: atom_id res chain seq x y z
N MET A 1 57.27 -7.51 34.98
CA MET A 1 56.43 -8.24 34.01
C MET A 1 55.26 -7.34 33.65
N ILE A 2 55.28 -6.81 32.43
CA ILE A 2 54.27 -5.87 31.92
C ILE A 2 53.28 -6.70 31.10
N ALA A 3 52.02 -6.79 31.55
CA ALA A 3 50.95 -7.40 30.78
C ALA A 3 50.05 -6.28 30.21
N PHE A 4 50.26 -5.95 28.94
CA PHE A 4 49.32 -5.20 28.13
C PHE A 4 48.25 -6.19 27.63
N SER A 5 47.02 -6.09 28.13
CA SER A 5 45.87 -6.75 27.51
C SER A 5 45.17 -5.76 26.59
N SER A 6 45.27 -6.06 25.29
CA SER A 6 44.74 -5.29 24.18
C SER A 6 43.22 -5.20 24.20
N LEU A 7 42.72 -3.96 24.17
CA LEU A 7 41.32 -3.64 23.94
C LEU A 7 41.05 -3.75 22.43
N LEU A 8 40.37 -4.80 21.99
CA LEU A 8 39.87 -4.91 20.61
C LEU A 8 38.63 -4.01 20.48
N LEU A 9 38.83 -2.80 19.96
CA LEU A 9 37.73 -2.00 19.41
C LEU A 9 37.19 -2.72 18.18
N ILE A 10 36.00 -3.30 18.30
CA ILE A 10 35.19 -3.68 17.15
C ILE A 10 34.67 -2.35 16.57
N LEU A 11 35.39 -1.82 15.59
CA LEU A 11 34.90 -0.76 14.73
C LEU A 11 33.73 -1.34 13.93
N SER A 12 32.51 -0.98 14.33
CA SER A 12 31.35 -1.05 13.44
C SER A 12 31.70 -0.23 12.20
N VAL A 13 31.84 -0.92 11.07
CA VAL A 13 31.99 -0.28 9.74
C VAL A 13 30.65 0.37 9.43
N GLY A 14 30.41 1.55 9.99
CA GLY A 14 29.45 2.49 9.44
C GLY A 14 29.97 2.91 8.07
N ALA A 15 29.14 2.80 7.04
CA ALA A 15 29.48 3.21 5.69
C ALA A 15 30.10 4.63 5.71
N SER A 16 31.26 4.79 5.07
CA SER A 16 31.93 6.09 4.95
C SER A 16 30.97 7.15 4.38
N PRO A 17 30.99 8.39 4.89
CA PRO A 17 30.08 9.46 4.47
C PRO A 17 30.14 9.80 2.97
N GLU A 18 31.21 9.42 2.27
CA GLU A 18 31.37 9.61 0.82
C GLU A 18 30.43 8.74 -0.05
N ASN A 19 29.79 7.71 0.51
CA ASN A 19 28.85 6.84 -0.22
C ASN A 19 27.37 7.07 0.12
N GLN A 20 27.04 8.13 0.87
CA GLN A 20 25.64 8.41 1.22
C GLN A 20 24.92 9.17 0.11
N VAL A 21 23.78 8.64 -0.33
CA VAL A 21 22.91 9.32 -1.30
C VAL A 21 22.43 10.64 -0.71
N THR A 22 22.69 11.74 -1.41
CA THR A 22 22.27 13.08 -0.99
C THR A 22 20.77 13.30 -1.23
N THR A 23 20.17 14.21 -0.46
CA THR A 23 18.79 14.65 -0.71
C THR A 23 18.58 15.16 -2.13
N THR A 24 19.58 15.84 -2.71
CA THR A 24 19.56 16.30 -4.10
C THR A 24 19.42 15.13 -5.08
N GLN A 25 20.27 14.10 -4.95
CA GLN A 25 20.20 12.90 -5.79
C GLN A 25 18.86 12.16 -5.65
N ILE A 26 18.30 12.09 -4.44
CA ILE A 26 16.96 11.51 -4.20
C ILE A 26 15.91 12.33 -4.97
N ARG A 27 15.92 13.66 -4.82
CA ARG A 27 14.94 14.54 -5.50
C ARG A 27 15.06 14.45 -7.02
N GLU A 28 16.27 14.46 -7.56
CA GLU A 28 16.51 14.29 -9.00
C GLU A 28 16.00 12.94 -9.51
N THR A 29 16.20 11.85 -8.75
CA THR A 29 15.71 10.52 -9.11
C THR A 29 14.19 10.47 -9.15
N VAL A 30 13.51 11.05 -8.15
CA VAL A 30 12.04 11.16 -8.14
C VAL A 30 11.57 12.00 -9.32
N GLN A 31 12.17 13.18 -9.55
CA GLN A 31 11.79 14.07 -10.63
C GLN A 31 11.92 13.42 -12.01
N ARG A 32 12.97 12.60 -12.23
CA ARG A 32 13.17 11.84 -13.47
C ARG A 32 12.17 10.70 -13.67
N SER A 33 11.60 10.18 -12.58
CA SER A 33 10.68 9.05 -12.61
C SER A 33 9.24 9.48 -12.93
N ILE A 34 8.86 10.71 -12.57
CA ILE A 34 7.50 11.24 -12.75
C ILE A 34 7.01 11.13 -14.21
N PRO A 35 7.73 11.62 -15.23
CA PRO A 35 7.24 11.55 -16.62
C PRO A 35 7.00 10.13 -17.10
N TYR A 36 7.84 9.17 -16.69
CA TYR A 36 7.67 7.77 -17.05
C TYR A 36 6.41 7.16 -16.41
N ILE A 37 6.15 7.49 -15.13
CA ILE A 37 4.95 7.04 -14.42
C ILE A 37 3.68 7.59 -15.10
N GLU A 38 3.69 8.88 -15.45
CA GLU A 38 2.61 9.56 -16.17
C GLU A 38 2.37 8.95 -17.56
N GLU A 39 3.44 8.77 -18.35
CA GLU A 39 3.34 8.19 -19.70
C GLU A 39 2.79 6.76 -19.66
N LYS A 40 3.34 5.89 -18.80
CA LYS A 40 2.92 4.48 -18.76
C LYS A 40 1.55 4.28 -18.13
N GLY A 41 1.15 5.13 -17.19
CA GLY A 41 -0.21 5.09 -16.66
C GLY A 41 -1.24 5.62 -17.66
N THR A 42 -0.93 6.71 -18.37
CA THR A 42 -1.78 7.24 -19.46
C THR A 42 -1.98 6.21 -20.56
N TRP A 43 -0.87 5.63 -21.05
CA TRP A 43 -0.92 4.55 -22.03
C TRP A 43 -1.81 3.39 -21.54
N TRP A 44 -1.74 3.01 -20.27
CA TRP A 44 -2.59 1.96 -19.73
C TRP A 44 -4.07 2.33 -19.75
N ILE A 45 -4.42 3.54 -19.33
CA ILE A 45 -5.79 4.05 -19.35
C ILE A 45 -6.34 4.01 -20.78
N GLU A 46 -5.59 4.52 -21.75
CA GLU A 46 -6.03 4.62 -23.15
C GLU A 46 -6.12 3.26 -23.85
N GLN A 47 -5.08 2.44 -23.70
CA GLN A 47 -4.93 1.21 -24.49
C GLN A 47 -5.59 0.00 -23.82
N LYS A 48 -5.62 -0.05 -22.49
CA LYS A 48 -6.22 -1.16 -21.74
C LYS A 48 -7.59 -0.84 -21.17
N LYS A 49 -7.96 0.45 -21.05
CA LYS A 49 -9.28 0.90 -20.56
C LYS A 49 -9.71 0.22 -19.26
N CYS A 50 -8.74 -0.05 -18.41
CA CYS A 50 -8.87 -0.88 -17.22
C CYS A 50 -8.28 -0.16 -16.01
N VAL A 51 -9.08 -0.04 -14.95
CA VAL A 51 -8.60 0.44 -13.64
C VAL A 51 -7.82 -0.70 -13.00
N SER A 52 -6.50 -0.62 -13.09
CA SER A 52 -5.59 -1.61 -12.55
C SER A 52 -4.91 -1.06 -11.31
N CYS A 53 -4.93 -1.80 -10.21
CA CYS A 53 -4.19 -1.44 -9.00
C CYS A 53 -2.69 -1.26 -9.30
N HIS A 54 -2.08 -2.17 -10.05
CA HIS A 54 -0.64 -2.14 -10.35
C HIS A 54 -0.23 -1.14 -11.45
N ARG A 55 -1.18 -0.44 -12.08
CA ARG A 55 -0.89 0.60 -13.10
C ARG A 55 -1.54 1.94 -12.74
N SER A 56 -2.85 2.08 -12.94
CA SER A 56 -3.55 3.34 -12.71
C SER A 56 -3.58 3.69 -11.21
N GLY A 57 -3.82 2.72 -10.34
CA GLY A 57 -3.77 2.91 -8.88
C GLY A 57 -2.37 3.34 -8.40
N ASN A 58 -1.33 2.60 -8.79
CA ASN A 58 0.06 2.95 -8.47
C ASN A 58 0.48 4.32 -9.03
N MET A 59 0.08 4.66 -10.26
CA MET A 59 0.32 5.99 -10.84
C MET A 59 -0.29 7.08 -9.95
N ILE A 60 -1.59 6.99 -9.66
CA ILE A 60 -2.30 7.99 -8.86
C ILE A 60 -1.67 8.13 -7.46
N TRP A 61 -1.36 7.02 -6.80
CA TRP A 61 -0.72 7.05 -5.48
C TRP A 61 0.65 7.71 -5.52
N SER A 62 1.52 7.27 -6.45
CA SER A 62 2.89 7.79 -6.54
C SER A 62 2.92 9.28 -6.85
N LEU A 63 2.03 9.74 -7.75
CA LEU A 63 1.95 11.15 -8.12
C LEU A 63 1.33 12.02 -7.02
N ASN A 64 0.33 11.52 -6.28
CA ASN A 64 -0.18 12.22 -5.10
C ASN A 64 0.91 12.36 -4.02
N ALA A 65 1.69 11.30 -3.76
CA ALA A 65 2.82 11.37 -2.84
C ALA A 65 3.88 12.37 -3.31
N ALA A 66 4.25 12.34 -4.60
CA ALA A 66 5.19 13.30 -5.17
C ALA A 66 4.68 14.75 -5.02
N LYS A 67 3.41 15.02 -5.34
CA LYS A 67 2.78 16.33 -5.17
C LYS A 67 2.82 16.80 -3.71
N GLN A 68 2.52 15.92 -2.75
CA GLN A 68 2.59 16.23 -1.32
C GLN A 68 4.02 16.58 -0.85
N HIS A 69 5.05 16.04 -1.50
CA HIS A 69 6.46 16.33 -1.25
C HIS A 69 7.03 17.48 -2.11
N GLY A 70 6.16 18.27 -2.74
CA GLY A 70 6.52 19.49 -3.47
C GLY A 70 7.16 19.24 -4.82
N PHE A 71 6.92 18.08 -5.44
CA PHE A 71 7.28 17.86 -6.84
C PHE A 71 6.18 18.38 -7.76
N GLN A 72 6.59 18.89 -8.91
CA GLN A 72 5.66 19.19 -9.99
C GLN A 72 5.21 17.88 -10.63
N VAL A 73 3.90 17.71 -10.74
CA VAL A 73 3.24 16.60 -11.43
C VAL A 73 2.24 17.16 -12.44
N SER A 74 1.81 16.35 -13.40
CA SER A 74 0.81 16.74 -14.38
C SER A 74 -0.49 17.24 -13.74
N ASP A 75 -1.07 18.29 -14.34
CA ASP A 75 -2.40 18.79 -13.98
C ASP A 75 -3.51 17.76 -14.30
N GLN A 76 -3.20 16.73 -15.10
CA GLN A 76 -4.11 15.62 -15.40
C GLN A 76 -4.26 14.61 -14.26
N LEU A 77 -3.51 14.75 -13.16
CA LEU A 77 -3.64 13.83 -12.02
C LEU A 77 -5.08 13.72 -11.51
N GLN A 78 -5.82 14.83 -11.49
CA GLN A 78 -7.24 14.81 -11.10
C GLN A 78 -8.09 14.06 -12.13
N GLU A 79 -7.87 14.30 -13.43
CA GLU A 79 -8.58 13.61 -14.51
C GLU A 79 -8.37 12.09 -14.45
N TRP A 80 -7.14 11.62 -14.23
CA TRP A 80 -6.86 10.18 -14.07
C TRP A 80 -7.49 9.58 -12.82
N THR A 81 -7.58 10.37 -11.75
CA THR A 81 -8.25 9.99 -10.51
C THR A 81 -9.76 9.83 -10.76
N ASP A 82 -10.39 10.84 -11.36
CA ASP A 82 -11.82 10.85 -11.67
C ASP A 82 -12.19 9.72 -12.63
N TRP A 83 -11.40 9.53 -13.69
CA TRP A 83 -11.57 8.39 -14.60
C TRP A 83 -11.52 7.06 -13.85
N SER A 84 -10.57 6.91 -12.91
CA SER A 84 -10.42 5.66 -12.15
C SER A 84 -11.55 5.41 -11.17
N THR A 85 -12.08 6.47 -10.54
CA THR A 85 -13.25 6.36 -9.66
C THR A 85 -14.52 6.06 -10.45
N ASP A 86 -14.75 6.75 -11.56
CA ASP A 86 -15.93 6.57 -12.41
C ASP A 86 -15.93 5.19 -13.05
N LYS A 87 -14.78 4.75 -13.57
CA LYS A 87 -14.66 3.42 -14.16
C LYS A 87 -14.84 2.33 -13.12
N SER A 88 -14.41 2.53 -11.87
CA SER A 88 -14.68 1.59 -10.77
C SER A 88 -16.17 1.49 -10.42
N LEU A 89 -16.92 2.58 -10.54
CA LEU A 89 -18.38 2.60 -10.29
C LEU A 89 -19.19 2.14 -11.51
N SER A 90 -18.60 2.14 -12.71
CA SER A 90 -19.25 1.70 -13.93
C SER A 90 -19.56 0.19 -13.94
N LYS A 91 -20.45 -0.23 -14.84
CA LYS A 91 -20.73 -1.64 -15.11
C LYS A 91 -19.86 -2.16 -16.26
N ASN A 92 -19.40 -3.40 -16.13
CA ASN A 92 -18.76 -4.14 -17.22
C ASN A 92 -19.81 -4.71 -18.20
N ASP A 93 -19.35 -5.41 -19.24
CA ASP A 93 -20.20 -6.01 -20.28
C ASP A 93 -21.20 -7.06 -19.73
N LYS A 94 -20.97 -7.56 -18.51
CA LYS A 94 -21.86 -8.49 -17.79
C LYS A 94 -22.82 -7.76 -16.84
N GLY A 95 -22.88 -6.43 -16.89
CA GLY A 95 -23.74 -5.61 -16.02
C GLY A 95 -23.27 -5.52 -14.56
N THR A 96 -22.08 -6.03 -14.23
CA THR A 96 -21.53 -6.04 -12.87
C THR A 96 -20.69 -4.79 -12.63
N ILE A 97 -20.81 -4.17 -11.46
CA ILE A 97 -19.97 -3.02 -11.06
C ILE A 97 -18.50 -3.45 -11.06
N VAL A 98 -17.65 -2.72 -11.79
CA VAL A 98 -16.24 -3.06 -12.00
C VAL A 98 -15.48 -3.17 -10.67
N GLY A 99 -15.69 -2.22 -9.76
CA GLY A 99 -15.01 -2.17 -8.45
C GLY A 99 -15.29 -3.38 -7.56
N LEU A 100 -16.41 -4.08 -7.73
CA LEU A 100 -16.70 -5.29 -6.94
C LEU A 100 -15.74 -6.45 -7.26
N GLY A 101 -15.21 -6.50 -8.48
CA GLY A 101 -14.20 -7.48 -8.90
C GLY A 101 -12.75 -7.03 -8.68
N ASN A 102 -12.54 -5.78 -8.24
CA ASN A 102 -11.22 -5.17 -8.03
C ASN A 102 -11.23 -4.27 -6.77
N LYS A 103 -11.65 -4.84 -5.64
CA LYS A 103 -11.81 -4.09 -4.38
C LYS A 103 -10.50 -3.53 -3.88
N GLU A 104 -9.38 -4.20 -4.13
CA GLU A 104 -8.04 -3.71 -3.81
C GLU A 104 -7.67 -2.49 -4.65
N GLY A 105 -8.08 -2.44 -5.93
CA GLY A 105 -7.95 -1.23 -6.74
C GLY A 105 -8.79 -0.07 -6.20
N VAL A 106 -10.02 -0.34 -5.75
CA VAL A 106 -10.87 0.66 -5.09
C VAL A 106 -10.21 1.17 -3.81
N ALA A 107 -9.72 0.26 -2.96
CA ALA A 107 -8.99 0.60 -1.74
C ALA A 107 -7.78 1.47 -2.03
N GLN A 108 -6.99 1.11 -3.04
CA GLN A 108 -5.82 1.86 -3.44
C GLN A 108 -6.14 3.30 -3.87
N ILE A 109 -7.18 3.48 -4.69
CA ILE A 109 -7.64 4.82 -5.11
C ILE A 109 -8.08 5.64 -3.90
N LEU A 110 -8.89 5.06 -3.01
CA LEU A 110 -9.34 5.74 -1.80
C LEU A 110 -8.16 6.15 -0.89
N LEU A 111 -7.19 5.27 -0.70
CA LEU A 111 -6.01 5.51 0.15
C LEU A 111 -5.02 6.51 -0.45
N SER A 112 -5.01 6.67 -1.77
CA SER A 112 -4.09 7.56 -2.49
C SER A 112 -4.43 9.06 -2.43
N SER A 113 -5.68 9.40 -2.07
CA SER A 113 -6.21 10.76 -2.15
C SER A 113 -6.38 11.41 -0.78
N ASP A 114 -6.10 12.71 -0.66
CA ASP A 114 -6.27 13.47 0.59
C ASP A 114 -7.75 13.78 0.84
N ARG A 115 -8.32 13.15 1.88
CA ARG A 115 -9.73 13.36 2.29
C ARG A 115 -10.03 14.79 2.73
N ALA A 116 -9.03 15.55 3.17
CA ALA A 116 -9.24 16.92 3.66
C ALA A 116 -9.47 17.93 2.53
N LYS A 117 -9.20 17.55 1.27
CA LYS A 117 -9.20 18.46 0.11
C LYS A 117 -10.17 18.02 -0.99
N THR A 118 -11.27 17.36 -0.64
CA THR A 118 -12.27 16.89 -1.60
C THR A 118 -13.41 17.90 -1.79
N THR A 119 -13.91 18.03 -3.02
CA THR A 119 -15.19 18.70 -3.28
C THR A 119 -16.37 17.86 -2.76
N PRO A 120 -17.59 18.41 -2.65
CA PRO A 120 -18.79 17.63 -2.31
C PRO A 120 -19.02 16.43 -3.24
N GLU A 121 -18.83 16.61 -4.55
CA GLU A 121 -19.01 15.56 -5.56
C GLU A 121 -17.98 14.44 -5.38
N GLN A 122 -16.71 14.80 -5.15
CA GLN A 122 -15.65 13.84 -4.86
C GLN A 122 -15.94 13.08 -3.56
N THR A 123 -16.50 13.76 -2.56
CA THR A 123 -16.89 13.14 -1.29
C THR A 123 -17.98 12.09 -1.51
N GLU A 124 -19.02 12.41 -2.30
CA GLU A 124 -20.08 11.47 -2.66
C GLU A 124 -19.54 10.26 -3.45
N THR A 125 -18.66 10.51 -4.43
CA THR A 125 -18.00 9.44 -5.20
C THR A 125 -17.19 8.51 -4.30
N ARG A 126 -16.43 9.07 -3.34
CA ARG A 126 -15.68 8.26 -2.38
C ARG A 126 -16.59 7.43 -1.48
N GLN A 127 -17.72 7.98 -1.02
CA GLN A 127 -18.72 7.23 -0.25
C GLN A 127 -19.30 6.06 -1.05
N LYS A 128 -19.63 6.27 -2.33
CA LYS A 128 -20.11 5.20 -3.23
C LYS A 128 -19.08 4.09 -3.40
N LEU A 129 -17.80 4.44 -3.56
CA LEU A 129 -16.70 3.47 -3.65
C LEU A 129 -16.50 2.70 -2.34
N ALA A 130 -16.49 3.41 -1.20
CA ALA A 130 -16.35 2.79 0.12
C ALA A 130 -17.49 1.81 0.41
N ALA A 131 -18.71 2.11 -0.04
CA ALA A 131 -19.87 1.23 0.09
C ALA A 131 -19.76 -0.09 -0.69
N LEU A 132 -18.82 -0.20 -1.64
CA LEU A 132 -18.54 -1.46 -2.34
C LEU A 132 -17.72 -2.45 -1.50
N LEU A 133 -16.96 -1.97 -0.51
CA LEU A 133 -15.95 -2.77 0.18
C LEU A 133 -16.54 -3.84 1.11
N PRO A 134 -17.66 -3.61 1.84
CA PRO A 134 -18.28 -4.65 2.67
C PRO A 134 -18.79 -5.85 1.88
N ASP A 135 -19.09 -5.68 0.59
CA ASP A 135 -19.62 -6.76 -0.25
C ASP A 135 -18.65 -7.95 -0.36
N GLY A 136 -19.19 -9.16 -0.31
CA GLY A 136 -18.41 -10.39 -0.43
C GLY A 136 -17.51 -10.72 0.76
N GLN A 137 -17.66 -10.05 1.90
CA GLN A 137 -17.01 -10.49 3.15
C GLN A 137 -17.52 -11.90 3.51
N LEU A 138 -16.59 -12.80 3.79
CA LEU A 138 -16.89 -14.17 4.20
C LEU A 138 -17.39 -14.22 5.65
N PRO A 139 -18.06 -15.32 6.07
CA PRO A 139 -18.55 -15.47 7.44
C PRO A 139 -17.46 -15.36 8.52
N ASP A 140 -16.22 -15.74 8.19
CA ASP A 140 -15.06 -15.64 9.08
C ASP A 140 -14.48 -14.22 9.19
N GLY A 141 -14.99 -13.26 8.41
CA GLY A 141 -14.55 -11.87 8.38
C GLY A 141 -13.53 -11.52 7.29
N SER A 142 -13.03 -12.52 6.56
CA SER A 142 -12.05 -12.30 5.50
C SER A 142 -12.69 -11.94 4.15
N TRP A 143 -11.87 -11.44 3.22
CA TRP A 143 -12.20 -11.39 1.79
C TRP A 143 -11.25 -12.28 1.00
N LYS A 144 -11.77 -12.84 -0.10
CA LYS A 144 -10.91 -13.42 -1.14
C LYS A 144 -10.24 -12.32 -1.92
N ALA A 145 -8.96 -12.47 -2.20
CA ALA A 145 -8.21 -11.53 -3.01
C ALA A 145 -8.79 -11.43 -4.43
N GLY A 146 -8.96 -10.21 -4.93
CA GLY A 146 -9.54 -9.92 -6.24
C GLY A 146 -8.55 -9.96 -7.41
N GLY A 147 -9.09 -9.99 -8.63
CA GLY A 147 -8.32 -9.84 -9.86
C GLY A 147 -7.16 -10.83 -10.03
N GLN A 148 -5.94 -10.29 -10.20
CA GLN A 148 -4.72 -11.08 -10.43
C GLN A 148 -3.94 -11.37 -9.14
N LEU A 149 -4.37 -10.84 -7.99
CA LEU A 149 -3.68 -11.04 -6.71
C LEU A 149 -3.58 -12.50 -6.27
N PRO A 150 -4.54 -13.41 -6.58
CA PRO A 150 -4.38 -14.82 -6.27
C PRO A 150 -3.18 -15.51 -6.92
N PHE A 151 -2.55 -14.90 -7.95
CA PHE A 151 -1.39 -15.45 -8.67
C PHE A 151 -0.04 -14.85 -8.22
N GLN A 152 0.02 -14.35 -7.00
CA GLN A 152 1.25 -13.80 -6.40
C GLN A 152 2.25 -14.89 -5.99
N LYS A 153 3.51 -14.48 -5.71
CA LYS A 153 4.56 -15.36 -5.16
C LYS A 153 4.19 -15.99 -3.80
N ARG A 154 3.30 -15.34 -3.03
CA ARG A 154 2.87 -15.81 -1.71
C ARG A 154 1.65 -16.74 -1.79
N PRO A 155 1.45 -17.64 -0.80
CA PRO A 155 0.29 -18.54 -0.78
C PRO A 155 -1.05 -17.78 -0.74
N ALA A 156 -2.08 -18.35 -1.38
CA ALA A 156 -3.41 -17.75 -1.44
C ALA A 156 -4.02 -17.38 -0.06
N PRO A 157 -3.85 -18.17 1.03
CA PRO A 157 -4.32 -17.76 2.35
C PRO A 157 -3.69 -16.44 2.85
N GLU A 158 -2.40 -16.24 2.59
CA GLU A 158 -1.73 -14.98 2.94
C GLU A 158 -2.24 -13.83 2.09
N THR A 159 -2.44 -14.05 0.78
CA THR A 159 -3.03 -13.04 -0.11
C THR A 159 -4.42 -12.60 0.37
N ASN A 160 -5.28 -13.53 0.77
CA ASN A 160 -6.59 -13.20 1.34
C ASN A 160 -6.47 -12.41 2.66
N SER A 161 -5.51 -12.77 3.51
CA SER A 161 -5.24 -12.05 4.75
C SER A 161 -4.82 -10.62 4.49
N VAL A 162 -3.90 -10.39 3.55
CA VAL A 162 -3.43 -9.04 3.22
C VAL A 162 -4.49 -8.23 2.48
N SER A 163 -5.28 -8.83 1.57
CA SER A 163 -6.47 -8.18 1.00
C SER A 163 -7.43 -7.75 2.10
N THR A 164 -7.71 -8.62 3.08
CA THR A 164 -8.56 -8.31 4.23
C THR A 164 -8.01 -7.12 5.03
N MET A 165 -6.70 -7.07 5.25
CA MET A 165 -6.06 -5.95 5.94
C MET A 165 -6.20 -4.62 5.19
N TRP A 166 -5.96 -4.60 3.87
CA TRP A 166 -6.11 -3.40 3.05
C TRP A 166 -7.56 -2.89 3.02
N LEU A 167 -8.54 -3.80 2.90
CA LEU A 167 -9.96 -3.44 2.92
C LEU A 167 -10.39 -2.91 4.30
N ALA A 168 -9.98 -3.56 5.38
CA ALA A 168 -10.24 -3.08 6.75
C ALA A 168 -9.62 -1.70 7.01
N LEU A 169 -8.35 -1.51 6.61
CA LEU A 169 -7.65 -0.22 6.72
C LEU A 169 -8.41 0.88 5.96
N THR A 170 -8.88 0.56 4.76
CA THR A 170 -9.63 1.50 3.94
C THR A 170 -10.97 1.85 4.58
N LEU A 171 -11.75 0.87 5.02
CA LEU A 171 -13.03 1.10 5.71
C LEU A 171 -12.85 2.03 6.93
N LEU A 172 -11.84 1.76 7.76
CA LEU A 172 -11.49 2.61 8.91
C LEU A 172 -11.12 4.04 8.47
N ARG A 173 -10.30 4.18 7.42
CA ARG A 173 -9.94 5.49 6.88
C ARG A 173 -11.08 6.21 6.22
N GLU A 174 -12.12 5.52 5.78
CA GLU A 174 -13.36 6.09 5.25
C GLU A 174 -14.38 6.45 6.34
N GLY A 175 -14.04 6.22 7.61
CA GLY A 175 -14.85 6.62 8.76
C GLY A 175 -15.77 5.53 9.29
N GLN A 176 -15.63 4.28 8.83
CA GLN A 176 -16.25 3.16 9.54
C GLN A 176 -15.57 2.99 10.91
N GLU A 177 -16.38 2.80 11.95
CA GLU A 177 -15.88 2.57 13.30
C GLU A 177 -15.42 1.12 13.47
N THR A 178 -14.48 0.90 14.40
CA THR A 178 -13.98 -0.43 14.76
C THR A 178 -15.07 -1.38 15.25
N GLY A 179 -16.16 -0.83 15.80
CA GLY A 179 -17.32 -1.60 16.30
C GLY A 179 -18.37 -1.92 15.23
N THR A 180 -18.17 -1.50 13.98
CA THR A 180 -19.08 -1.90 12.91
C THR A 180 -18.87 -3.40 12.61
N PRO A 181 -19.94 -4.20 12.37
CA PRO A 181 -19.81 -5.64 12.21
C PRO A 181 -18.81 -6.08 11.12
N VAL A 182 -18.71 -5.30 10.03
CA VAL A 182 -17.78 -5.57 8.93
C VAL A 182 -16.32 -5.41 9.36
N VAL A 183 -15.99 -4.31 10.06
CA VAL A 183 -14.63 -4.05 10.53
C VAL A 183 -14.28 -4.98 11.69
N GLU A 184 -15.20 -5.22 12.62
CA GLU A 184 -14.96 -6.08 13.78
C GLU A 184 -14.59 -7.50 13.35
N LYS A 185 -15.38 -8.12 12.46
CA LYS A 185 -15.08 -9.47 11.94
C LYS A 185 -13.75 -9.51 11.18
N ALA A 186 -13.46 -8.49 10.37
CA ALA A 186 -12.19 -8.39 9.67
C ALA A 186 -11.01 -8.34 10.66
N MET A 187 -11.10 -7.51 11.71
CA MET A 187 -10.06 -7.40 12.72
C MET A 187 -9.90 -8.68 13.56
N GLN A 188 -10.99 -9.39 13.85
CA GLN A 188 -10.96 -10.71 14.49
C GLN A 188 -10.24 -11.74 13.61
N PHE A 189 -10.58 -11.82 12.33
CA PHE A 189 -9.89 -12.67 11.36
C PHE A 189 -8.39 -12.35 11.26
N ILE A 190 -8.05 -11.07 11.12
CA ILE A 190 -6.68 -10.60 11.00
C ILE A 190 -5.87 -10.96 12.27
N LYS A 191 -6.48 -10.85 13.46
CA LYS A 191 -5.83 -11.23 14.73
C LYS A 191 -5.58 -12.73 14.83
N ALA A 192 -6.48 -13.55 14.28
CA ALA A 192 -6.36 -15.01 14.28
C ALA A 192 -5.48 -15.55 13.15
N SER A 193 -5.19 -14.74 12.13
CA SER A 193 -4.36 -15.13 10.98
C SER A 193 -2.90 -15.34 11.39
N PRO A 194 -2.21 -16.36 10.83
CA PRO A 194 -0.78 -16.53 11.06
C PRO A 194 0.02 -15.37 10.46
N PRO A 195 1.23 -15.07 11.00
CA PRO A 195 2.15 -14.13 10.38
C PRO A 195 2.45 -14.49 8.92
N GLY A 196 2.51 -13.47 8.06
CA GLY A 196 2.82 -13.63 6.65
C GLY A 196 4.32 -13.78 6.38
N LYS A 197 4.63 -14.19 5.16
CA LYS A 197 6.00 -14.32 4.63
C LYS A 197 6.36 -13.19 3.65
N SER A 198 5.44 -12.29 3.34
CA SER A 198 5.69 -11.08 2.55
C SER A 198 5.93 -9.87 3.45
N THR A 199 6.78 -8.94 2.99
CA THR A 199 7.01 -7.66 3.67
C THR A 199 5.72 -6.84 3.75
N GLU A 200 4.88 -6.91 2.71
CA GLU A 200 3.56 -6.28 2.67
C GLU A 200 2.68 -6.68 3.87
N TRP A 201 2.71 -7.95 4.30
CA TRP A 201 1.93 -8.40 5.46
C TRP A 201 2.26 -7.59 6.72
N TYR A 202 3.55 -7.41 7.01
CA TYR A 202 3.99 -6.64 8.17
C TYR A 202 3.72 -5.14 8.02
N ALA A 203 3.92 -4.60 6.81
CA ALA A 203 3.66 -3.19 6.52
C ALA A 203 2.19 -2.82 6.74
N VAL A 204 1.26 -3.61 6.20
CA VAL A 204 -0.18 -3.33 6.37
C VAL A 204 -0.63 -3.60 7.81
N ARG A 205 -0.05 -4.58 8.50
CA ARG A 205 -0.31 -4.82 9.92
C ARG A 205 0.11 -3.62 10.78
N LEU A 206 1.26 -3.01 10.48
CA LEU A 206 1.70 -1.76 11.11
C LEU A 206 0.73 -0.61 10.81
N LEU A 207 0.33 -0.42 9.54
CA LEU A 207 -0.62 0.63 9.17
C LEU A 207 -1.97 0.50 9.90
N LEU A 208 -2.47 -0.74 10.05
CA LEU A 208 -3.66 -1.01 10.84
C LEU A 208 -3.47 -0.65 12.31
N ALA A 209 -2.35 -1.04 12.92
CA ALA A 209 -2.06 -0.72 14.32
C ALA A 209 -2.02 0.81 14.56
N VAL A 210 -1.43 1.57 13.62
CA VAL A 210 -1.45 3.04 13.65
C VAL A 210 -2.88 3.57 13.52
N GLN A 211 -3.66 3.05 12.56
CA GLN A 211 -5.04 3.49 12.32
C GLN A 211 -5.94 3.22 13.53
N THR A 212 -5.77 2.10 14.21
CA THR A 212 -6.55 1.72 15.40
C THR A 212 -5.94 2.23 16.71
N LYS A 213 -4.85 3.00 16.64
CA LYS A 213 -4.13 3.54 17.80
C LYS A 213 -3.63 2.46 18.78
N ASP A 214 -3.34 1.27 18.28
CA ASP A 214 -2.75 0.17 19.05
C ASP A 214 -1.22 0.34 19.11
N SER A 215 -0.76 1.07 20.13
CA SER A 215 0.67 1.39 20.28
C SER A 215 1.56 0.15 20.50
N ALA A 216 1.07 -0.86 21.23
CA ALA A 216 1.82 -2.07 21.50
C ALA A 216 2.04 -2.88 20.21
N LEU A 217 0.98 -3.09 19.42
CA LEU A 217 1.11 -3.77 18.14
C LEU A 217 1.94 -2.96 17.14
N ARG A 218 1.81 -1.63 17.13
CA ARG A 218 2.63 -0.74 16.29
C ARG A 218 4.12 -0.96 16.58
N ASP A 219 4.52 -0.90 17.85
CA ASP A 219 5.93 -1.00 18.24
C ASP A 219 6.48 -2.40 17.92
N GLN A 220 5.69 -3.44 18.18
CA GLN A 220 6.02 -4.81 17.76
C GLN A 220 6.23 -4.91 16.24
N MET A 221 5.33 -4.35 15.42
CA MET A 221 5.46 -4.43 13.96
C MET A 221 6.62 -3.60 13.42
N VAL A 222 6.94 -2.45 14.05
CA VAL A 222 8.14 -1.67 13.70
C VAL A 222 9.41 -2.48 13.98
N GLU A 223 9.51 -3.12 15.14
CA GLU A 223 10.65 -3.97 15.49
C GLU A 223 10.80 -5.13 14.50
N GLN A 224 9.70 -5.83 14.20
CA GLN A 224 9.69 -6.93 13.25
C GLN A 224 10.11 -6.48 11.85
N LEU A 225 9.53 -5.41 11.30
CA LEU A 225 9.92 -4.88 9.99
C LEU A 225 11.39 -4.51 9.92
N ARG A 226 11.91 -3.83 10.95
CA ARG A 226 13.35 -3.48 11.02
C ARG A 226 14.24 -4.71 11.05
N SER A 227 13.85 -5.76 11.76
CA SER A 227 14.61 -7.02 11.80
C SER A 227 14.68 -7.75 10.45
N LEU A 228 13.74 -7.44 9.53
CA LEU A 228 13.66 -8.02 8.20
C LEU A 228 14.42 -7.20 7.13
N GLN A 229 14.89 -6.00 7.48
CA GLN A 229 15.63 -5.13 6.58
C GLN A 229 16.98 -5.75 6.22
N LYS A 230 17.37 -5.69 4.95
CA LYS A 230 18.65 -6.20 4.47
C LYS A 230 19.79 -5.21 4.78
N PRO A 231 21.07 -5.64 4.72
CA PRO A 231 22.21 -4.75 4.98
C PRO A 231 22.30 -3.52 4.06
N ASP A 232 21.67 -3.56 2.89
CA ASP A 232 21.57 -2.44 1.95
C ASP A 232 20.46 -1.42 2.31
N GLY A 233 19.69 -1.69 3.37
CA GLY A 233 18.59 -0.85 3.82
C GLY A 233 17.25 -1.12 3.14
N GLY A 234 17.17 -2.08 2.22
CA GLY A 234 15.94 -2.46 1.54
C GLY A 234 15.23 -3.66 2.17
N TRP A 235 14.10 -4.02 1.56
CA TRP A 235 13.36 -5.26 1.81
C TRP A 235 13.04 -5.95 0.49
N GLY A 236 13.02 -7.28 0.52
CA GLY A 236 12.45 -8.06 -0.58
C GLY A 236 10.93 -8.14 -0.48
N TRP A 237 10.26 -8.41 -1.59
CA TRP A 237 8.81 -8.69 -1.61
C TRP A 237 8.44 -9.81 -0.63
N MET A 238 9.17 -10.93 -0.71
CA MET A 238 9.17 -11.96 0.34
C MET A 238 10.27 -11.62 1.34
N VAL A 239 10.03 -11.87 2.62
CA VAL A 239 11.01 -11.56 3.69
C VAL A 239 12.34 -12.29 3.51
N ALA A 240 12.33 -13.42 2.79
CA ALA A 240 13.52 -14.23 2.48
C ALA A 240 14.25 -13.79 1.20
N ASP A 241 13.63 -12.99 0.33
CA ASP A 241 14.22 -12.53 -0.93
C ASP A 241 15.23 -11.39 -0.66
N GLU A 242 16.13 -11.15 -1.60
CA GLU A 242 16.97 -9.94 -1.65
C GLU A 242 16.12 -8.67 -1.80
N SER A 243 16.70 -7.51 -1.48
CA SER A 243 16.01 -6.22 -1.61
C SER A 243 15.51 -5.95 -3.02
N ASP A 244 14.28 -5.46 -3.12
CA ASP A 244 13.70 -5.00 -4.38
C ASP A 244 12.84 -3.74 -4.17
N ALA A 245 12.56 -3.03 -5.27
CA ALA A 245 11.86 -1.75 -5.25
C ALA A 245 10.37 -1.84 -4.86
N LEU A 246 9.77 -3.03 -4.86
CA LEU A 246 8.39 -3.23 -4.45
C LEU A 246 8.30 -3.65 -2.98
N GLY A 247 9.29 -4.39 -2.48
CA GLY A 247 9.42 -4.73 -1.07
C GLY A 247 9.82 -3.54 -0.19
N THR A 248 10.60 -2.60 -0.73
CA THR A 248 11.13 -1.41 -0.03
C THR A 248 10.17 -0.23 -0.10
#